data_AF-A0A1Q4WSL5-F1
#
_entry.id   AF-A0A1Q4WSL5-F1
#
_cell.length_a   1.000
_cell.length_b   1.000
_cell.length_c   1.000
_cell.angle_alpha   90.00
_cell.angle_beta   90.00
_cell.angle_gamma   90.00
#
_symmetry.space_group_name_H-M   'P 1'
#
loop_
_entity.id
_entity.type
_entity.pdbx_description
1 polymer ?
#
loop_
_entity_poly.entity_id
_entity_poly.type
_entity_poly.pdbx_seq_one_letter_code
_entity_poly.pdbx_strand_id
1 'polypeptide(L)'
;MGRAWRRAVTAWRRFEDFHQAVFDARWGHARKREARTQQDTLRALLMLETLGVDNPVAYETLDLVPYMVADLHEWHQRMGRRDFGAPGGCC
;
A
#
# COMPACT_ATOMS: atom_id res chain seq x y z
N MET A 1 -36.49 -5.39 -29.97
CA MET A 1 -36.04 -5.86 -28.64
C MET A 1 -34.66 -5.34 -28.19
N GLY A 2 -33.63 -5.23 -29.04
CA GLY A 2 -32.26 -4.87 -28.59
C GLY A 2 -31.97 -3.42 -28.13
N ARG A 3 -32.88 -2.45 -28.33
CA ARG A 3 -32.67 -1.05 -27.87
C ARG A 3 -33.11 -0.83 -26.42
N ALA A 4 -34.20 -1.46 -25.99
CA ALA A 4 -34.67 -1.41 -24.61
C ALA A 4 -33.72 -2.16 -23.67
N TRP A 5 -33.22 -3.32 -24.11
CA TRP A 5 -32.20 -4.09 -23.38
C TRP A 5 -30.92 -3.27 -23.16
N ARG A 6 -30.40 -2.61 -24.21
CA ARG A 6 -29.22 -1.75 -24.09
C ARG A 6 -29.44 -0.60 -23.11
N ARG A 7 -30.62 0.02 -23.12
CA ARG A 7 -30.98 1.09 -22.17
C ARG A 7 -31.02 0.60 -20.72
N ALA A 8 -31.61 -0.58 -20.49
CA ALA A 8 -31.65 -1.19 -19.16
C ALA A 8 -30.23 -1.50 -18.65
N VAL A 9 -29.37 -2.08 -19.49
CA VAL A 9 -27.97 -2.36 -19.13
C VAL A 9 -27.19 -1.07 -18.82
N THR A 10 -27.37 0.00 -19.60
CA THR A 10 -26.70 1.28 -19.31
C THR A 10 -27.21 1.95 -18.04
N ALA A 11 -28.51 1.85 -17.76
CA ALA A 11 -29.09 2.38 -16.53
C ALA A 11 -28.59 1.61 -15.30
N TRP A 12 -28.49 0.29 -15.41
CA TRP A 12 -27.92 -0.57 -14.37
C TRP A 12 -26.46 -0.21 -14.06
N ARG A 13 -25.60 -0.11 -15.09
CA ARG A 13 -24.20 0.31 -14.91
C ARG A 13 -24.08 1.67 -14.22
N ARG A 14 -24.92 2.63 -14.60
CA ARG A 14 -24.90 3.96 -13.99
C ARG A 14 -25.34 3.95 -12.52
N PHE A 15 -26.25 3.06 -12.15
CA PHE A 15 -26.62 2.85 -10.75
C PHE A 15 -25.47 2.21 -9.96
N GLU A 16 -24.79 1.23 -10.54
CA GLU A 16 -23.63 0.58 -9.95
C GLU A 16 -22.46 1.55 -9.75
N ASP A 17 -22.15 2.38 -10.76
CA ASP A 17 -21.14 3.44 -10.67
C ASP A 17 -21.47 4.45 -9.57
N PHE A 18 -22.75 4.85 -9.45
CA PHE A 18 -23.19 5.77 -8.40
C PHE A 18 -23.05 5.14 -7.01
N HIS A 19 -23.48 3.89 -6.85
CA HIS A 19 -23.33 3.15 -5.60
C HIS A 19 -21.85 3.06 -5.22
N GLN A 20 -20.99 2.65 -6.15
CA GLN A 20 -19.56 2.54 -5.91
C GLN A 20 -18.93 3.90 -5.54
N ALA A 21 -19.32 4.98 -6.22
CA ALA A 21 -18.84 6.33 -5.88
C ALA A 21 -19.24 6.78 -4.47
N VAL A 22 -20.46 6.48 -4.02
CA VAL A 22 -20.93 6.81 -2.66
C VAL A 22 -20.16 6.03 -1.60
N PHE A 23 -19.92 4.73 -1.83
CA PHE A 23 -19.12 3.91 -0.91
C PHE A 23 -17.65 4.33 -0.90
N ASP A 24 -17.07 4.61 -2.06
CA ASP A 24 -15.67 5.03 -2.16
C ASP A 24 -15.42 6.41 -1.55
N ALA A 25 -16.36 7.34 -1.67
CA ALA A 25 -16.23 8.67 -1.08
C ALA A 25 -16.19 8.61 0.45
N ARG A 26 -17.04 7.78 1.07
CA ARG A 26 -17.17 7.71 2.53
C ARG A 26 -16.04 6.90 3.20
N TRP A 27 -15.64 5.77 2.60
CA TRP A 27 -14.65 4.86 3.21
C TRP A 27 -13.28 4.89 2.53
N GLY A 28 -13.12 5.63 1.44
CA GLY A 28 -11.87 5.66 0.66
C GLY A 28 -10.66 6.13 1.47
N HIS A 29 -10.83 7.11 2.37
CA HIS A 29 -9.75 7.57 3.25
C HIS A 29 -9.29 6.49 4.22
N ALA A 30 -10.23 5.79 4.86
CA ALA A 30 -9.92 4.69 5.77
C ALA A 30 -9.21 3.54 5.03
N ARG A 31 -9.71 3.16 3.84
CA ARG A 31 -9.08 2.15 2.99
C ARG A 31 -7.66 2.52 2.57
N LYS A 32 -7.44 3.77 2.14
CA LYS A 32 -6.10 4.26 1.77
C LYS A 32 -5.14 4.26 2.97
N ARG A 33 -5.63 4.66 4.15
CA ARG A 33 -4.85 4.61 5.39
C ARG A 33 -4.47 3.18 5.74
N GLU A 34 -5.43 2.26 5.69
CA GLU A 34 -5.19 0.85 6.00
C GLU A 34 -4.19 0.21 5.02
N ALA A 35 -4.36 0.44 3.72
CA ALA A 35 -3.42 -0.04 2.72
C ALA A 35 -1.99 0.47 2.97
N ARG A 36 -1.83 1.75 3.36
CA ARG A 36 -0.53 2.31 3.74
C ARG A 36 0.03 1.64 4.99
N THR A 37 -0.76 1.46 6.04
CA THR A 37 -0.35 0.76 7.27
C THR A 37 0.14 -0.66 6.96
N GLN A 38 -0.58 -1.40 6.10
CA GLN A 38 -0.20 -2.74 5.68
C GLN A 38 1.10 -2.74 4.89
N GLN A 39 1.29 -1.79 3.97
CA GLN A 39 2.55 -1.64 3.25
C GLN A 39 3.73 -1.29 4.18
N ASP A 40 3.52 -0.38 5.13
CA ASP A 40 4.56 0.00 6.10
C ASP A 40 4.94 -1.19 7.01
N THR A 41 3.95 -2.02 7.37
CA THR A 41 4.13 -3.24 8.18
C THR A 41 4.91 -4.31 7.42
N LEU A 42 4.54 -4.56 6.15
CA LEU A 42 5.26 -5.49 5.28
C LEU A 42 6.72 -5.06 5.14
N ARG A 43 6.98 -3.76 4.91
CA ARG A 43 8.34 -3.25 4.79
C ARG A 43 9.15 -3.45 6.06
N ALA A 44 8.54 -3.27 7.24
CA ALA A 44 9.20 -3.52 8.51
C ALA A 44 9.59 -5.00 8.68
N LEU A 45 8.72 -5.93 8.28
CA LEU A 45 8.97 -7.36 8.34
C LEU A 45 10.07 -7.81 7.37
N LEU A 46 10.17 -7.18 6.20
CA LEU A 46 11.21 -7.49 5.22
C LEU A 46 12.58 -6.89 5.57
N MET A 47 12.63 -5.94 6.51
CA MET A 47 13.85 -5.22 6.89
C MET A 47 14.13 -5.37 8.39
N LEU A 48 13.79 -6.52 8.98
CA LEU A 48 13.96 -6.79 10.41
C LEU A 48 15.42 -6.65 10.87
N GLU A 49 16.39 -6.93 9.99
CA GLU A 49 17.81 -6.81 10.34
C GLU A 49 18.19 -5.36 10.68
N THR A 50 17.52 -4.39 10.04
CA THR A 50 17.71 -2.96 10.34
C THR A 50 17.12 -2.54 11.69
N LEU A 51 16.25 -3.38 12.25
CA LEU A 51 15.70 -3.25 13.61
C LEU A 51 16.52 -4.06 14.64
N GLY A 52 17.59 -4.72 14.21
CA GLY A 52 18.39 -5.62 15.05
C GLY A 52 17.71 -6.97 15.33
N VAL A 53 16.73 -7.35 14.51
CA VAL A 53 16.00 -8.63 14.61
C VAL A 53 16.40 -9.49 13.42
N ASP A 54 16.80 -10.73 13.65
CA ASP A 54 17.11 -11.64 12.55
C ASP A 54 15.85 -11.96 11.72
N ASN A 55 15.97 -11.85 10.40
CA ASN A 55 14.90 -12.20 9.47
C ASN A 55 15.09 -13.64 8.97
N PRO A 56 14.20 -14.59 9.32
CA PRO A 56 14.34 -15.99 8.90
C PRO A 56 14.16 -16.20 7.39
N VAL A 57 13.61 -15.21 6.67
CA VAL A 57 13.36 -15.25 5.22
C VAL A 57 14.13 -14.17 4.47
N ALA A 58 15.23 -13.68 5.04
CA ALA A 58 16.07 -12.63 4.45
C ALA A 58 16.53 -12.99 3.03
N TYR A 59 16.96 -14.24 2.85
CA TYR A 59 17.54 -14.70 1.60
C TYR A 59 16.49 -14.79 0.49
N GLU A 60 15.30 -15.28 0.82
CA GLU A 60 14.16 -15.46 -0.08
C GLU A 60 13.55 -14.13 -0.50
N THR A 61 13.70 -13.10 0.34
CA THR A 61 13.10 -11.78 0.11
C THR A 61 14.09 -10.72 -0.35
N LEU A 62 15.34 -11.09 -0.58
CA LEU A 62 16.41 -10.18 -1.01
C LEU A 62 16.06 -9.44 -2.31
N ASP A 63 15.39 -10.11 -3.24
CA ASP A 63 14.96 -9.55 -4.52
C ASP A 63 13.95 -8.40 -4.37
N LEU A 64 13.28 -8.29 -3.22
CA LEU A 64 12.31 -7.24 -2.93
C LEU A 64 12.99 -5.95 -2.45
N VAL A 65 14.19 -6.05 -1.89
CA VAL A 65 14.93 -4.92 -1.28
C VAL A 65 15.10 -3.74 -2.24
N PRO A 66 15.49 -3.91 -3.52
CA PRO A 66 15.67 -2.79 -4.45
C PRO A 66 14.42 -1.92 -4.62
N TYR A 67 13.23 -2.53 -4.62
CA TYR A 67 11.96 -1.80 -4.73
C TYR A 67 11.63 -1.01 -3.46
N MET A 68 12.20 -1.42 -2.32
CA MET A 68 12.00 -0.77 -1.03
C MET A 68 12.97 0.40 -0.80
N VAL A 69 14.12 0.41 -1.47
CA VAL A 69 15.12 1.46 -1.32
C VAL A 69 14.64 2.80 -1.90
N ALA A 70 13.84 2.78 -2.98
CA ALA A 70 13.38 3.99 -3.67
C ALA A 70 12.67 5.00 -2.74
N ASP A 71 11.81 4.50 -1.84
CA ASP A 71 11.02 5.33 -0.92
C ASP A 71 11.45 5.17 0.54
N LEU A 72 12.66 4.67 0.78
CA LEU A 72 13.17 4.38 2.13
C LEU A 72 13.13 5.61 3.04
N HIS A 73 13.51 6.76 2.49
CA HIS A 73 13.57 8.04 3.22
C HIS A 73 12.20 8.51 3.72
N GLU A 74 11.17 8.39 2.89
CA GLU A 74 9.82 8.77 3.31
C GLU A 74 9.27 7.77 4.33
N TRP A 75 9.57 6.48 4.15
CA TRP A 75 9.10 5.43 5.04
C TRP A 75 9.65 5.54 6.46
N HIS A 76 10.98 5.67 6.64
CA HIS A 76 11.55 5.70 8.00
C HIS A 76 11.17 6.98 8.76
N GLN A 77 10.96 8.10 8.06
CA GLN A 77 10.37 9.31 8.63
C GLN A 77 8.95 9.08 9.13
N ARG A 78 8.10 8.38 8.36
CA ARG A 78 6.74 8.02 8.81
C ARG A 78 6.75 7.10 10.03
N MET A 79 7.77 6.25 10.15
CA MET A 79 8.01 5.41 11.33
C MET A 79 8.51 6.21 12.54
N GLY A 80 8.75 7.52 12.41
CA GLY A 80 9.26 8.37 13.48
C GLY A 80 10.72 8.11 13.84
N ARG A 81 11.49 7.44 12.95
CA ARG A 81 12.91 7.18 13.17
C ARG A 81 13.76 8.38 12.74
N ARG A 82 14.80 8.65 13.53
CA ARG A 82 15.77 9.73 13.29
C ARG A 82 16.87 9.32 12.32
N ASP A 83 17.19 8.03 12.30
CA ASP A 83 18.15 7.43 11.40
C ASP A 83 17.73 5.98 11.14
N PHE A 84 18.15 5.48 9.99
CA PHE A 84 17.95 4.14 9.50
C PHE A 84 18.96 3.14 10.08
N GLY A 85 20.05 3.62 10.72
CA GLY A 85 20.96 2.79 11.53
C GLY A 85 22.05 2.07 10.73
N ALA A 86 22.22 2.40 9.46
CA ALA A 86 23.29 1.86 8.60
C ALA A 86 24.39 2.92 8.40
N PRO A 87 25.68 2.57 8.54
CA PRO A 87 26.77 3.51 8.29
C PRO A 87 26.78 3.91 6.81
N GLY A 88 26.39 5.15 6.51
CA GLY A 88 26.46 5.75 5.17
C GLY A 88 25.13 6.02 4.45
N GLY A 89 23.96 5.88 5.08
CA GLY A 89 22.72 6.30 4.43
C GLY A 89 21.41 6.36 5.26
N CYS A 90 20.63 7.39 4.92
CA CYS A 90 19.23 7.73 5.20
C CYS A 90 18.82 8.30 6.58
N CYS A 91 19.76 8.54 7.50
CA CYS A 91 20.08 9.90 7.96
C CYS A 91 21.57 10.05 8.23
#